data_AF-A0A1D7YKB0-F1
#
_entry.id   AF-A0A1D7YKB0-F1
#
_cell.length_a   1.000
_cell.length_b   1.000
_cell.length_c   1.000
_cell.angle_alpha   90.00
_cell.angle_beta   90.00
_cell.angle_gamma   90.00
#
_symmetry.space_group_name_H-M   'P 1'
#
loop_
_entity.id
_entity.type
_entity.pdbx_description
1 polymer ?
#
loop_
_entity_poly.entity_id
_entity_poly.type
_entity_poly.pdbx_seq_one_letter_code
_entity_poly.pdbx_strand_id
1 'polypeptide(L)'
;MWAAGGLFFLSATGLTWSTYTGANIGDLREALGQSTPSVTATVGSGHEGHGSMAGRDMSGMDMGSHSGARSDVGLDAVLKTARAEGLSDPVEIVPPADSCSAYVVRQIQRSRPEKQDSIAVDPATGKVTDVLRFSDYPVLAKLTRWGIDAHTGTLFGLGNQVPVYVLVPCVAVVAVVGYYVPLLGIPLAGFLAVDIVLGGVTRRRTGLAHA
;
A
#
# COMPACT_ATOMS: atom_id res chain seq x y z
N MET A 1 -26.70 9.72 3.73
CA MET A 1 -25.54 10.65 3.76
C MET A 1 -24.25 9.96 4.19
N TRP A 2 -24.19 9.28 5.34
CA TRP A 2 -22.95 8.65 5.82
C TRP A 2 -22.37 7.56 4.89
N ALA A 3 -23.22 6.68 4.33
CA ALA A 3 -22.78 5.66 3.38
C ALA A 3 -22.19 6.25 2.09
N ALA A 4 -22.71 7.39 1.60
CA ALA A 4 -22.17 8.07 0.43
C ALA A 4 -20.79 8.69 0.72
N GLY A 5 -20.61 9.26 1.91
CA GLY A 5 -19.30 9.73 2.37
C GLY A 5 -18.28 8.60 2.51
N GLY A 6 -18.68 7.47 3.10
CA GLY A 6 -17.84 6.27 3.20
C GLY A 6 -17.48 5.68 1.84
N LEU A 7 -18.44 5.64 0.90
CA LEU A 7 -18.21 5.20 -0.47
C LEU A 7 -17.23 6.12 -1.21
N PHE A 8 -17.40 7.44 -1.08
CA PHE A 8 -16.48 8.41 -1.66
C PHE A 8 -15.06 8.21 -1.10
N PHE A 9 -14.93 8.06 0.22
CA PHE A 9 -13.64 7.83 0.87
C PHE A 9 -12.98 6.54 0.38
N LEU A 10 -13.72 5.42 0.37
CA LEU A 10 -13.22 4.12 -0.12
C LEU A 10 -12.83 4.20 -1.60
N SER A 11 -13.59 4.95 -2.42
CA SER A 11 -13.26 5.14 -3.83
C SER A 11 -11.98 5.97 -4.00
N ALA A 12 -11.89 7.12 -3.33
CA ALA A 12 -10.73 8.02 -3.40
C ALA A 12 -9.43 7.35 -2.94
N THR A 13 -9.48 6.59 -1.85
CA THR A 13 -8.33 5.81 -1.37
C THR A 13 -8.07 4.57 -2.23
N GLY A 14 -9.10 3.94 -2.80
CA GLY A 14 -8.96 2.86 -3.78
C GLY A 14 -8.20 3.28 -5.04
N LEU A 15 -8.36 4.53 -5.48
CA LEU A 15 -7.60 5.07 -6.61
C LEU A 15 -6.09 5.09 -6.38
N THR A 16 -5.60 5.06 -5.13
CA THR A 16 -4.15 4.96 -4.86
C THR A 16 -3.55 3.63 -5.34
N TRP A 17 -4.36 2.59 -5.48
CA TRP A 17 -3.99 1.30 -6.05
C TRP A 17 -4.19 1.24 -7.58
N SER A 18 -4.70 2.31 -8.20
CA SER A 18 -4.81 2.41 -9.65
C SER A 18 -3.45 2.64 -10.27
N THR A 19 -3.15 1.97 -11.38
CA THR A 19 -1.89 2.12 -12.12
C THR A 19 -1.59 3.59 -12.44
N TYR A 20 -2.58 4.35 -12.88
CA TYR A 20 -2.39 5.75 -13.28
C TYR A 20 -2.44 6.69 -12.09
N THR A 21 -3.47 6.62 -11.26
CA THR A 21 -3.63 7.57 -10.15
C THR A 21 -2.57 7.34 -9.06
N GLY A 22 -2.19 6.09 -8.79
CA GLY A 22 -1.11 5.75 -7.87
C GLY A 22 0.25 6.31 -8.30
N ALA A 23 0.59 6.19 -9.59
CA ALA A 23 1.83 6.76 -10.14
C ALA A 23 1.90 8.29 -9.96
N ASN A 24 0.83 8.99 -10.34
CA ASN A 24 0.76 10.45 -10.17
C ASN A 24 0.89 10.90 -8.71
N ILE A 25 0.32 10.15 -7.76
CA ILE A 25 0.47 10.43 -6.32
C ILE A 25 1.90 10.19 -5.86
N GLY A 26 2.57 9.17 -6.40
CA GLY A 26 3.99 8.90 -6.19
C GLY A 26 4.86 10.08 -6.64
N ASP A 27 4.71 10.50 -7.90
CA ASP A 27 5.45 11.61 -8.49
C ASP A 27 5.23 12.92 -7.72
N LEU A 28 3.98 13.20 -7.31
CA LEU A 28 3.66 14.38 -6.52
C LEU A 28 4.34 14.34 -5.14
N ARG A 29 4.35 13.20 -4.46
CA ARG A 29 5.00 13.04 -3.16
C ARG A 29 6.51 13.18 -3.27
N GLU A 30 7.10 12.67 -4.33
CA GLU A 30 8.53 12.81 -4.61
C GLU A 30 8.90 14.28 -4.91
N ALA A 31 8.15 14.93 -5.80
CA ALA A 31 8.35 16.35 -6.13
C ALA A 31 8.22 17.28 -4.92
N LEU A 32 7.36 16.92 -3.96
CA LEU A 32 7.17 17.66 -2.71
C LEU A 32 8.16 17.27 -1.60
N GLY A 33 9.04 16.28 -1.81
CA GLY A 33 9.93 15.76 -0.77
C GLY A 33 9.20 15.10 0.41
N GLN A 34 8.02 14.54 0.14
CA GLN A 34 7.10 13.92 1.13
C GLN A 34 6.97 12.41 0.93
N SER A 35 7.99 11.78 0.36
CA SER A 35 8.14 10.33 0.27
C SER A 35 8.30 9.70 1.66
N THR A 36 7.97 8.42 1.80
CA THR A 36 8.07 7.73 3.10
C THR A 36 9.55 7.50 3.42
N PRO A 37 10.09 8.03 4.53
CA PRO A 37 11.48 7.82 4.91
C PRO A 37 11.74 6.36 5.33
N SER A 38 12.99 5.91 5.22
CA SER A 38 13.45 4.60 5.67
C SER A 38 14.76 4.72 6.44
N VAL A 39 14.93 3.91 7.49
CA VAL A 39 16.21 3.84 8.21
C VAL A 39 17.34 3.38 7.30
N THR A 40 18.49 4.00 7.48
CA THR A 40 19.69 3.67 6.72
C THR A 40 20.32 2.42 7.31
N ALA A 41 20.34 1.34 6.54
CA ALA A 41 20.91 0.06 6.98
C ALA A 41 22.42 -0.04 6.77
N THR A 42 23.13 1.03 6.40
CA THR A 42 24.58 0.96 6.15
C THR A 42 25.38 1.17 7.42
N VAL A 43 26.18 0.16 7.79
CA VAL A 43 27.15 0.22 8.88
C VAL A 43 28.54 0.43 8.26
N GLY A 44 28.90 1.70 8.08
CA GLY A 44 30.25 2.12 7.68
C GLY A 44 30.58 1.97 6.19
N SER A 45 30.64 3.10 5.48
CA SER A 45 31.78 3.50 4.65
C SER A 45 31.61 4.96 4.21
N GLY A 46 32.52 5.84 4.61
CA GLY A 46 32.80 7.01 3.79
C GLY A 46 33.16 6.54 2.38
N HIS A 47 32.55 7.16 1.37
CA HIS A 47 32.80 7.01 -0.08
C HIS A 47 34.07 6.25 -0.48
N GLU A 48 33.95 5.02 -1.01
CA GLU A 48 34.93 4.46 -1.96
C GLU A 48 34.23 3.57 -3.01
N GLY A 49 34.66 3.74 -4.27
CA GLY A 49 33.86 3.49 -5.47
C GLY A 49 33.62 2.03 -5.87
N HIS A 50 32.56 1.87 -6.68
CA HIS A 50 32.23 0.64 -7.37
C HIS A 50 33.28 0.28 -8.43
N GLY A 51 34.27 -0.51 -8.03
CA GLY A 51 35.18 -1.22 -8.93
C GLY A 51 34.60 -2.57 -9.36
N SER A 52 34.38 -2.71 -10.67
CA SER A 52 34.02 -3.94 -11.38
C SER A 52 34.88 -5.14 -10.97
N MET A 53 34.24 -6.25 -10.58
CA MET A 53 34.88 -7.57 -10.48
C MET A 53 34.38 -8.43 -11.63
N ALA A 54 35.12 -8.33 -12.74
CA ALA A 54 35.10 -9.30 -13.81
C ALA A 54 35.76 -10.62 -13.36
N GLY A 55 35.08 -11.73 -13.65
CA GLY A 55 35.64 -13.07 -13.85
C GLY A 55 36.54 -13.65 -12.77
N ARG A 56 35.99 -14.55 -11.93
CA ARG A 56 36.77 -15.65 -11.35
C ARG A 56 35.92 -16.93 -11.27
N ASP A 57 36.65 -17.99 -11.56
CA ASP A 57 36.28 -19.38 -11.80
C ASP A 57 35.48 -20.02 -10.65
N MET A 58 34.43 -20.78 -10.97
CA MET A 58 33.59 -21.52 -10.02
C MET A 58 33.90 -23.02 -10.08
N SER A 59 35.15 -23.38 -9.83
CA SER A 59 35.56 -24.79 -9.71
C SER A 59 35.94 -25.13 -8.27
N GLY A 60 34.94 -25.62 -7.53
CA GLY A 60 35.10 -26.44 -6.33
C GLY A 60 35.21 -25.68 -5.01
N MET A 61 34.11 -25.64 -4.23
CA MET A 61 34.17 -25.68 -2.76
C MET A 61 32.78 -25.97 -2.15
N ASP A 62 32.73 -27.10 -1.46
CA ASP A 62 32.02 -27.43 -0.21
C ASP A 62 30.66 -26.76 0.12
N MET A 63 29.62 -27.60 0.23
CA MET A 63 28.31 -27.27 0.81
C MET A 63 28.33 -27.44 2.34
N GLY A 64 29.28 -26.80 3.01
CA GLY A 64 29.34 -26.67 4.46
C GLY A 64 28.81 -25.31 4.88
N SER A 65 27.51 -25.19 5.11
CA SER A 65 26.89 -23.97 5.66
C SER A 65 27.23 -23.80 7.15
N HIS A 66 28.50 -23.48 7.40
CA HIS A 66 28.96 -22.78 8.59
C HIS A 66 29.75 -21.58 8.11
N SER A 67 29.05 -20.62 7.48
CA SER A 67 29.58 -19.26 7.36
C SER A 67 29.88 -18.82 8.79
N GLY A 68 31.16 -18.77 9.14
CA GLY A 68 31.63 -18.19 10.38
C GLY A 68 31.12 -16.76 10.46
N ALA A 69 29.97 -16.59 11.12
CA ALA A 69 29.49 -15.29 11.49
C ALA A 69 30.59 -14.66 12.32
N ARG A 70 31.06 -13.48 11.90
CA ARG A 70 31.68 -12.55 12.84
C ARG A 70 30.82 -12.52 14.10
N SER A 71 31.43 -12.35 15.27
CA SER A 71 30.74 -12.24 16.55
C SER A 71 29.64 -11.17 16.44
N ASP A 72 28.43 -11.60 16.11
CA ASP A 72 27.23 -10.82 15.99
C ASP A 72 26.59 -10.82 17.36
N VAL A 73 26.11 -9.66 17.81
CA VAL A 73 25.36 -9.53 19.05
C VAL A 73 24.12 -10.41 19.09
N GLY A 74 23.59 -10.81 17.93
CA GLY A 74 22.48 -11.73 17.78
C GLY A 74 21.10 -11.09 17.99
N LEU A 75 20.07 -11.79 17.53
CA LEU A 75 18.67 -11.30 17.50
C LEU A 75 18.14 -10.89 18.88
N ASP A 76 18.49 -11.62 19.94
CA ASP A 76 18.02 -11.32 21.30
C ASP A 76 18.60 -10.00 21.84
N ALA A 77 19.88 -9.72 21.54
CA ALA A 77 20.52 -8.46 21.91
C ALA A 77 19.92 -7.30 21.12
N VAL A 78 19.71 -7.48 19.81
CA VAL A 78 19.04 -6.50 18.95
C VAL A 78 17.63 -6.19 19.45
N LEU A 79 16.85 -7.22 19.81
CA LEU A 79 15.52 -7.06 20.38
C LEU A 79 15.58 -6.31 21.72
N LYS A 80 16.54 -6.64 22.59
CA LYS A 80 16.74 -5.94 23.86
C LYS A 80 17.08 -4.45 23.66
N THR A 81 17.97 -4.14 22.71
CA THR A 81 18.30 -2.76 22.33
C THR A 81 17.06 -2.04 21.81
N ALA A 82 16.26 -2.68 20.94
CA ALA A 82 15.02 -2.10 20.45
C ALA A 82 14.01 -1.81 21.57
N ARG A 83 13.87 -2.71 22.55
CA ARG A 83 13.03 -2.48 23.73
C ARG A 83 13.53 -1.30 24.57
N ALA A 84 14.84 -1.17 24.75
CA ALA A 84 15.44 -0.05 25.47
C ALA A 84 15.20 1.29 24.76
N GLU A 85 15.15 1.30 23.44
CA GLU A 85 14.79 2.46 22.59
C GLU A 85 13.27 2.73 22.51
N GLY A 86 12.46 2.04 23.30
CA GLY A 86 11.03 2.30 23.42
C GLY A 86 10.15 1.64 22.36
N LEU A 87 10.69 0.76 21.51
CA LEU A 87 9.88 -0.07 20.61
C LEU A 87 9.24 -1.19 21.44
N SER A 88 8.09 -0.94 22.07
CA SER A 88 7.42 -1.87 23.00
C SER A 88 6.38 -2.80 22.37
N ASP A 89 5.83 -2.43 21.21
CA ASP A 89 4.82 -3.20 20.46
C ASP A 89 5.45 -4.34 19.64
N PRO A 90 4.69 -5.22 18.97
CA PRO A 90 5.25 -6.23 18.07
C PRO A 90 6.21 -5.61 17.06
N VAL A 91 7.39 -6.22 16.93
CA VAL A 91 8.45 -5.78 16.02
C VAL A 91 8.83 -6.89 15.05
N GLU A 92 9.17 -6.48 13.85
CA GLU A 92 9.84 -7.29 12.85
C GLU A 92 11.33 -6.94 12.86
N ILE A 93 12.18 -7.96 12.85
CA ILE A 93 13.64 -7.80 12.81
C ILE A 93 14.11 -8.39 11.49
N VAL A 94 14.68 -7.53 10.64
CA VAL A 94 15.30 -7.93 9.37
C VAL A 94 16.80 -8.06 9.60
N PRO A 95 17.39 -9.26 9.43
CA PRO A 95 18.83 -9.45 9.55
C PRO A 95 19.62 -8.66 8.48
N PRO A 96 20.89 -8.32 8.76
CA PRO A 96 21.80 -7.74 7.77
C PRO A 96 21.88 -8.61 6.51
N ALA A 97 21.81 -7.98 5.34
CA ALA A 97 22.00 -8.69 4.06
C ALA A 97 23.47 -9.09 3.84
N ASP A 98 24.39 -8.30 4.38
CA ASP A 98 25.84 -8.48 4.26
C ASP A 98 26.57 -7.90 5.49
N SER A 99 27.89 -8.01 5.48
CA SER A 99 28.75 -7.60 6.59
C SER A 99 28.87 -6.09 6.79
N CYS A 100 28.33 -5.28 5.87
CA CYS A 100 28.31 -3.82 5.95
C CYS A 100 26.90 -3.30 6.27
N SER A 101 25.96 -4.21 6.57
CA SER A 101 24.56 -3.89 6.81
C SER A 101 24.19 -3.97 8.29
N ALA A 102 23.24 -3.15 8.71
CA ALA A 102 22.66 -3.11 10.05
C ALA A 102 21.48 -4.07 10.15
N TYR A 103 21.18 -4.53 11.36
CA TYR A 103 19.85 -5.05 11.68
C TYR A 103 18.84 -3.92 11.58
N VAL A 104 17.70 -4.18 10.94
CA VAL A 104 16.59 -3.23 10.87
C VAL A 104 15.45 -3.76 11.71
N VAL A 105 15.08 -3.01 12.76
CA VAL A 105 13.96 -3.35 13.63
C VAL A 105 12.83 -2.36 13.38
N ARG A 106 11.63 -2.85 13.08
CA ARG A 106 10.45 -2.02 12.78
C ARG A 106 9.24 -2.46 13.58
N GLN A 107 8.48 -1.51 14.10
CA GLN A 107 7.17 -1.84 14.68
C GLN A 107 6.17 -2.20 13.57
N ILE A 108 5.36 -3.22 13.82
CA ILE A 108 4.36 -3.73 12.86
C ILE A 108 2.91 -3.53 13.33
N GLN A 109 2.70 -2.86 14.46
CA GLN A 109 1.37 -2.65 15.03
C GLN A 109 0.57 -1.65 14.17
N ARG A 110 -0.40 -2.13 13.38
CA ARG A 110 -1.17 -1.28 12.45
C ARG A 110 -2.39 -0.59 13.06
N SER A 111 -2.93 -1.09 14.18
CA SER A 111 -4.17 -0.54 14.75
C SER A 111 -3.98 0.79 15.49
N ARG A 112 -2.74 1.14 15.87
CA ARG A 112 -2.37 2.39 16.54
C ARG A 112 -1.56 3.25 15.56
N PRO A 113 -2.03 4.47 15.21
CA PRO A 113 -1.37 5.31 14.22
C PRO A 113 0.04 5.78 14.62
N GLU A 114 0.35 5.78 15.92
CA GLU A 114 1.59 6.31 16.50
C GLU A 114 2.74 5.27 16.60
N LYS A 115 2.46 3.97 16.38
CA LYS A 115 3.41 2.88 16.69
C LYS A 115 4.13 2.35 15.46
N GLN A 116 4.88 3.24 14.82
CA GLN A 116 5.52 2.99 13.52
C GLN A 116 6.99 3.36 13.48
N ASP A 117 7.64 3.27 14.64
CA ASP A 117 9.04 3.57 14.79
C ASP A 117 9.92 2.45 14.21
N SER A 118 11.08 2.83 13.71
CA SER A 118 12.10 1.91 13.23
C SER A 118 13.49 2.35 13.65
N ILE A 119 14.36 1.38 13.93
CA ILE A 119 15.75 1.62 14.27
C ILE A 119 16.67 0.71 13.46
N ALA A 120 17.89 1.17 13.21
CA ALA A 120 18.98 0.38 12.69
C ALA A 120 19.98 0.06 13.82
N VAL A 121 20.45 -1.18 13.91
CA VAL A 121 21.36 -1.65 14.95
C VAL A 121 22.58 -2.31 14.30
N ASP A 122 23.78 -1.87 14.67
CA ASP A 122 25.03 -2.44 14.19
C ASP A 122 25.21 -3.88 14.73
N PRO A 123 25.38 -4.89 13.85
CA PRO A 123 25.57 -6.28 14.25
C PRO A 123 26.85 -6.53 15.05
N ALA A 124 27.90 -5.72 14.86
CA ALA A 124 29.18 -5.92 15.53
C ALA A 124 29.18 -5.37 16.96
N THR A 125 28.48 -4.26 17.20
CA THR A 125 28.52 -3.55 18.49
C THR A 125 27.20 -3.58 19.26
N GLY A 126 26.08 -3.90 18.59
CA GLY A 126 24.74 -3.84 19.15
C GLY A 126 24.24 -2.41 19.41
N LYS A 127 24.96 -1.40 18.91
CA LYS A 127 24.60 0.01 19.06
C LYS A 127 23.63 0.44 17.97
N VAL A 128 22.74 1.37 18.32
CA VAL A 128 21.81 1.98 17.38
C VAL A 128 22.55 2.94 16.47
N THR A 129 22.47 2.73 15.16
CA THR A 129 23.14 3.57 14.16
C THR A 129 22.21 4.62 13.57
N ASP A 130 20.90 4.33 13.53
CA ASP A 130 19.89 5.24 13.00
C ASP A 130 18.54 5.01 13.71
N VAL A 131 17.78 6.07 13.90
CA VAL A 131 16.45 6.06 14.53
C VAL A 131 15.51 6.90 13.68
N LEU A 132 14.42 6.28 13.23
CA LEU A 132 13.36 6.95 12.51
C LEU A 132 12.06 6.80 13.30
N ARG A 133 11.61 7.90 13.90
CA ARG A 133 10.34 7.94 14.66
C ARG A 133 9.19 8.30 13.73
N PHE A 134 8.00 7.79 14.05
CA PHE A 134 6.82 8.17 13.30
C PHE A 134 6.52 9.68 13.38
N SER A 135 6.93 10.36 14.46
CA SER A 135 6.83 11.82 14.59
C SER A 135 7.53 12.56 13.45
N ASP A 136 8.61 11.99 12.93
CA ASP A 136 9.48 12.63 11.93
C ASP A 136 9.02 12.36 10.50
N TYR A 137 7.96 11.55 10.34
CA TYR A 137 7.41 11.27 9.02
C TYR A 137 6.79 12.54 8.42
N PRO A 138 6.98 12.78 7.12
CA PRO A 138 6.30 13.84 6.40
C PRO A 138 4.78 13.71 6.52
N VAL A 139 4.07 14.85 6.58
CA VAL A 139 2.62 14.87 6.85
C VAL A 139 1.84 14.08 5.80
N LEU A 140 2.21 14.19 4.52
CA LEU A 140 1.55 13.41 3.47
C LEU A 140 1.81 11.91 3.61
N ALA A 141 2.99 11.50 4.09
CA ALA A 141 3.29 10.11 4.35
C ALA A 141 2.41 9.55 5.48
N LYS A 142 2.19 10.34 6.56
CA LYS A 142 1.28 9.99 7.66
C LYS A 142 -0.16 9.88 7.17
N LEU A 143 -0.64 10.88 6.44
CA LEU A 143 -2.00 10.91 5.91
C LEU A 143 -2.28 9.75 4.95
N THR A 144 -1.35 9.45 4.05
CA THR A 144 -1.47 8.32 3.12
C THR A 144 -1.57 7.00 3.90
N ARG A 145 -0.71 6.83 4.90
CA ARG A 145 -0.72 5.64 5.75
C ARG A 145 -2.03 5.48 6.50
N TRP A 146 -2.47 6.52 7.22
CA TRP A 146 -3.74 6.51 7.93
C TRP A 146 -4.92 6.28 6.98
N GLY A 147 -4.86 6.84 5.77
CA GLY A 147 -5.86 6.60 4.72
C GLY A 147 -5.93 5.13 4.30
N ILE A 148 -4.80 4.47 4.10
CA ILE A 148 -4.73 3.04 3.75
C ILE A 148 -5.21 2.17 4.92
N ASP A 149 -4.75 2.45 6.14
CA ASP A 149 -5.15 1.72 7.33
C ASP A 149 -6.66 1.90 7.59
N ALA A 150 -7.20 3.10 7.31
CA ALA A 150 -8.63 3.37 7.36
C ALA A 150 -9.39 2.59 6.29
N HIS A 151 -8.93 2.65 5.02
CA HIS A 151 -9.53 1.95 3.89
C HIS A 151 -9.61 0.43 4.10
N THR A 152 -8.55 -0.16 4.64
CA THR A 152 -8.46 -1.61 4.91
C THR A 152 -9.17 -2.05 6.18
N GLY A 153 -9.74 -1.12 6.96
CA GLY A 153 -10.44 -1.47 8.20
C GLY A 153 -9.51 -1.73 9.39
N THR A 154 -8.21 -1.43 9.31
CA THR A 154 -7.24 -1.78 10.36
C THR A 154 -6.98 -0.66 11.37
N LEU A 155 -7.17 0.60 10.97
CA LEU A 155 -7.02 1.77 11.83
C LEU A 155 -8.00 1.72 13.02
N PHE A 156 -7.57 1.96 14.26
CA PHE A 156 -8.42 1.93 15.46
C PHE A 156 -9.14 0.59 15.77
N GLY A 157 -8.76 -0.50 15.09
CA GLY A 157 -9.33 -1.83 15.34
C GLY A 157 -10.84 -1.89 15.05
N LEU A 158 -11.62 -2.44 15.99
CA LEU A 158 -13.06 -2.69 15.82
C LEU A 158 -13.86 -1.46 15.40
N GLY A 159 -13.46 -0.26 15.83
CA GLY A 159 -14.16 0.98 15.51
C GLY A 159 -14.21 1.28 14.01
N ASN A 160 -13.18 0.90 13.26
CA ASN A 160 -13.13 1.10 11.80
C ASN A 160 -13.62 -0.14 11.02
N GLN A 161 -13.50 -1.33 11.60
CA GLN A 161 -13.95 -2.57 10.96
C GLN A 161 -15.45 -2.59 10.71
N VAL A 162 -16.26 -2.16 11.68
CA VAL A 162 -17.73 -2.18 11.57
C VAL A 162 -18.23 -1.37 10.36
N PRO A 163 -17.82 -0.09 10.16
CA PRO A 163 -18.09 0.66 8.94
C PRO A 163 -17.74 -0.06 7.65
N VAL A 164 -16.54 -0.64 7.57
CA VAL A 164 -16.03 -1.30 6.36
C VAL A 164 -16.86 -2.56 6.05
N TYR A 165 -17.20 -3.36 7.06
CA TYR A 165 -18.04 -4.55 6.89
C TYR A 165 -19.46 -4.26 6.40
N VAL A 166 -19.98 -3.05 6.64
CA VAL A 166 -21.29 -2.63 6.12
C VAL A 166 -21.15 -2.00 4.72
N LEU A 167 -20.10 -1.19 4.51
CA LEU A 167 -19.90 -0.47 3.25
C LEU A 167 -19.59 -1.43 2.10
N VAL A 168 -18.66 -2.37 2.27
CA VAL A 168 -18.24 -3.31 1.22
C VAL A 168 -19.43 -4.08 0.58
N PRO A 169 -20.32 -4.74 1.34
CA PRO A 169 -21.47 -5.42 0.73
C PRO A 169 -22.46 -4.42 0.10
N CYS A 170 -22.64 -3.22 0.66
CA CYS A 170 -23.44 -2.18 0.02
C CYS A 170 -22.87 -1.80 -1.36
N VAL A 171 -21.56 -1.62 -1.47
CA VAL A 171 -20.89 -1.38 -2.77
C VAL A 171 -21.11 -2.53 -3.72
N ALA A 172 -20.95 -3.77 -3.26
CA ALA A 172 -21.18 -4.96 -4.08
C ALA A 172 -22.63 -5.02 -4.61
N VAL A 173 -23.62 -4.77 -3.75
CA VAL A 173 -25.03 -4.71 -4.17
C VAL A 173 -25.26 -3.60 -5.20
N VAL A 174 -24.73 -2.39 -4.96
CA VAL A 174 -24.84 -1.27 -5.91
C VAL A 174 -24.19 -1.60 -7.24
N ALA A 175 -23.02 -2.24 -7.23
CA ALA A 175 -22.33 -2.65 -8.45
C ALA A 175 -23.11 -3.72 -9.22
N VAL A 176 -23.65 -4.74 -8.54
CA VAL A 176 -24.50 -5.77 -9.14
C VAL A 176 -25.75 -5.13 -9.74
N VAL A 177 -26.48 -4.32 -8.96
CA VAL A 177 -27.67 -3.62 -9.46
C VAL A 177 -27.30 -2.74 -10.66
N GLY A 178 -26.25 -1.93 -10.56
CA GLY A 178 -25.78 -1.07 -11.65
C GLY A 178 -25.39 -1.84 -12.91
N TYR A 179 -24.83 -3.04 -12.77
CA TYR A 179 -24.51 -3.92 -13.89
C TYR A 179 -25.76 -4.49 -14.59
N TYR A 180 -26.80 -4.82 -13.83
CA TYR A 180 -28.04 -5.41 -14.37
C TYR A 180 -29.09 -4.37 -14.80
N VAL A 181 -29.05 -3.14 -14.30
CA VAL A 181 -29.99 -2.06 -14.68
C VAL A 181 -30.06 -1.83 -16.19
N PRO A 182 -28.95 -1.82 -16.96
CA PRO A 182 -29.00 -1.73 -18.41
C PRO A 182 -29.82 -2.82 -19.10
N LEU A 183 -29.90 -4.03 -18.54
CA LEU A 183 -30.74 -5.10 -19.09
C LEU A 183 -32.24 -4.79 -19.02
N LEU A 184 -32.67 -3.87 -18.17
CA LEU A 184 -34.04 -3.34 -18.16
C LEU A 184 -34.22 -2.17 -19.13
N GLY A 185 -33.18 -1.36 -19.34
CA GLY A 185 -33.21 -0.21 -20.25
C GLY A 185 -33.10 -0.58 -21.73
N ILE A 186 -32.30 -1.59 -22.09
CA ILE A 186 -32.10 -2.04 -23.48
C ILE A 186 -33.43 -2.52 -24.11
N PRO A 187 -34.27 -3.34 -23.44
CA PRO A 187 -35.58 -3.72 -23.96
C PRO A 187 -36.52 -2.54 -24.15
N LEU A 188 -36.53 -1.59 -23.21
CA LEU A 188 -37.37 -0.39 -23.31
C LEU A 188 -36.95 0.50 -24.49
N ALA A 189 -35.64 0.70 -24.68
CA ALA A 189 -35.10 1.43 -25.82
C ALA A 189 -35.41 0.71 -27.15
N GLY A 190 -35.32 -0.62 -27.18
CA GLY A 190 -35.70 -1.44 -28.32
C GLY A 190 -37.18 -1.30 -28.66
N PHE A 191 -38.06 -1.36 -27.67
CA PHE A 191 -39.50 -1.16 -27.85
C PHE A 191 -39.81 0.24 -28.41
N LEU A 192 -39.21 1.29 -27.83
CA LEU A 192 -39.38 2.66 -28.30
C LEU A 192 -38.91 2.84 -29.75
N ALA A 193 -37.81 2.20 -30.14
CA ALA A 193 -37.33 2.24 -31.52
C ALA A 193 -38.31 1.57 -32.49
N VAL A 194 -38.87 0.41 -32.13
CA VAL A 194 -39.90 -0.28 -32.92
C VAL A 194 -41.15 0.59 -33.09
N ASP A 195 -41.64 1.20 -32.01
CA ASP A 195 -42.81 2.09 -32.04
C ASP A 195 -42.60 3.31 -32.93
N ILE A 196 -41.41 3.94 -32.87
CA ILE A 196 -41.06 5.08 -33.73
C ILE A 196 -41.05 4.65 -35.20
N VAL A 197 -40.46 3.48 -35.52
CA VAL A 197 -40.40 2.96 -36.89
C VAL A 197 -41.80 2.62 -37.41
N LEU A 198 -42.59 1.86 -36.65
CA LEU A 198 -43.96 1.49 -37.03
C LEU A 198 -44.83 2.73 -37.19
N GLY A 199 -44.79 3.65 -36.23
CA GLY A 199 -45.52 4.92 -36.26
C GLY A 199 -45.15 5.77 -37.48
N GLY A 200 -43.86 5.83 -37.82
CA GLY A 200 -43.35 6.52 -39.01
C GLY A 200 -43.84 5.89 -40.32
N VAL A 201 -43.85 4.57 -40.42
CA VAL A 201 -44.36 3.83 -41.60
C VAL A 201 -45.86 4.05 -41.78
N THR A 202 -46.67 3.96 -40.71
CA THR A 202 -48.11 4.24 -40.78
C THR A 202 -48.39 5.67 -41.22
N ARG A 203 -47.67 6.66 -40.68
CA ARG A 203 -47.88 8.08 -41.00
C ARG A 203 -47.58 8.39 -42.48
N ARG A 204 -46.55 7.76 -43.06
CA ARG A 204 -46.23 7.86 -44.49
C ARG A 204 -47.30 7.24 -45.38
N ARG A 205 -47.89 6.11 -44.97
CA ARG A 205 -48.96 5.43 -45.72
C ARG A 205 -50.26 6.22 -45.74
N THR A 206 -50.67 6.81 -44.62
CA THR A 206 -51.87 7.65 -44.56
C THR A 206 -51.70 9.00 -45.29
N GLY A 207 -50.49 9.57 -45.31
CA GLY A 207 -50.22 10.80 -46.07
C GLY A 207 -50.32 10.63 -47.58
N LEU A 208 -50.02 9.44 -48.11
CA LEU A 208 -50.14 9.12 -49.54
C LEU A 208 -51.58 8.77 -49.97
N ALA A 209 -52.47 8.43 -49.03
CA ALA A 209 -53.86 8.10 -49.32
C ALA A 209 -54.80 9.32 -49.39
N HIS A 210 -54.31 10.50 -48.99
CA HIS A 210 -55.05 11.76 -48.98
C HIS A 210 -54.48 12.82 -49.95
N ALA A 211 -53.49 12.44 -50.77
CA ALA A 211 -52.91 13.25 -51.84
C ALA A 211 -53.43 12.76 -53.20
#